data_AF-A0A1I0P0I8-F1
#
_entry.id   AF-A0A1I0P0I8-F1
#
_cell.length_a   1.000
_cell.length_b   1.000
_cell.length_c   1.000
_cell.angle_alpha   90.00
_cell.angle_beta   90.00
_cell.angle_gamma   90.00
#
_symmetry.space_group_name_H-M   'P 1'
#
loop_
_entity.id
_entity.type
_entity.pdbx_description
1 polymer ?
#
loop_
_entity_poly.entity_id
_entity_poly.type
_entity_poly.pdbx_seq_one_letter_code
_entity_poly.pdbx_strand_id
1 'polypeptide(L)' 'MWRLIKAVFFLTLLAAASLIAYAYVGPIFFPADFAPPSEQINTPVVLETN' A
#
# COMPACT_ATOMS: atom_id res chain seq x y z
N MET A 1 8.09 -32.69 -9.66
CA MET A 1 7.26 -31.64 -9.04
C MET A 1 8.03 -30.72 -8.09
N TRP A 2 8.91 -31.24 -7.23
CA TRP A 2 9.68 -30.44 -6.27
C TRP A 2 10.46 -29.25 -6.85
N ARG A 3 11.04 -29.39 -8.05
CA ARG A 3 11.75 -28.29 -8.76
C ARG A 3 10.83 -27.10 -9.06
N LEU A 4 9.59 -27.35 -9.46
CA LEU A 4 8.60 -26.30 -9.77
C LEU A 4 8.13 -25.61 -8.49
N ILE A 5 7.92 -26.37 -7.41
CA ILE A 5 7.51 -25.81 -6.11
C ILE A 5 8.56 -24.82 -5.59
N LYS A 6 9.86 -25.15 -5.68
CA LYS A 6 10.92 -24.20 -5.31
C LYS A 6 10.90 -22.93 -6.16
N ALA A 7 10.66 -23.07 -7.46
CA ALA A 7 10.59 -21.94 -8.37
C ALA A 7 9.42 -21.01 -8.01
N VAL A 8 8.23 -21.58 -7.77
CA VAL A 8 7.06 -20.80 -7.33
C VAL A 8 7.34 -20.11 -6.00
N PHE A 9 7.90 -20.81 -5.01
CA PHE A 9 8.22 -20.21 -3.72
C PHE A 9 9.19 -19.02 -3.83
N PHE A 10 10.23 -19.17 -4.66
CA PHE A 10 11.17 -18.09 -4.93
C PHE A 10 10.49 -16.90 -5.62
N LEU A 11 9.66 -17.13 -6.63
CA LEU A 11 8.91 -16.08 -7.32
C LEU A 11 7.93 -15.36 -6.39
N THR A 12 7.26 -16.09 -5.50
CA THR A 12 6.37 -15.49 -4.49
C THR A 12 7.14 -14.57 -3.54
N LEU A 13 8.32 -14.98 -3.08
CA LEU A 13 9.20 -14.13 -2.27
C LEU A 13 9.62 -12.87 -3.03
N LEU A 14 9.97 -13.00 -4.31
CA LEU A 14 10.36 -11.87 -5.16
C LEU A 14 9.19 -10.91 -5.39
N ALA A 15 7.99 -11.44 -5.61
CA ALA A 15 6.77 -10.64 -5.73
C ALA A 15 6.47 -9.88 -4.43
N ALA A 16 6.56 -10.55 -3.28
CA ALA A 16 6.38 -9.92 -1.96
C ALA A 16 7.41 -8.81 -1.72
N ALA A 17 8.70 -9.07 -2.00
CA ALA A 17 9.76 -8.07 -1.88
C ALA A 17 9.52 -6.87 -2.81
N SER A 18 9.02 -7.10 -4.03
CA SER A 18 8.69 -6.03 -4.98
C SER A 18 7.54 -5.15 -4.48
N LEU A 19 6.51 -5.74 -3.85
CA LEU A 19 5.42 -4.98 -3.24
C LEU A 19 5.91 -4.12 -2.07
N ILE A 20 6.80 -4.65 -1.25
CA ILE A 20 7.43 -3.88 -0.16
C ILE A 20 8.23 -2.73 -0.74
N ALA A 21 9.08 -2.98 -1.74
CA ALA A 21 9.86 -1.94 -2.40
C ALA A 21 8.94 -0.85 -3.01
N TYR A 22 7.84 -1.25 -3.65
CA TYR A 22 6.85 -0.32 -4.18
C TYR A 22 6.22 0.56 -3.09
N ALA A 23 5.94 0.03 -1.90
CA ALA A 23 5.38 0.82 -0.81
C ALA A 23 6.34 1.93 -0.31
N TYR A 24 7.66 1.70 -0.35
CA TYR A 24 8.66 2.67 0.13
C TYR A 24 9.17 3.61 -0.97
N VAL A 25 9.36 3.09 -2.18
CA VAL A 25 9.95 3.81 -3.31
C VAL A 25 8.87 4.39 -4.22
N GLY A 26 7.66 3.85 -4.17
CA GLY A 26 6.50 4.30 -4.94
C GLY A 26 6.17 5.79 -4.78
N PRO A 27 6.21 6.40 -3.58
CA PRO A 27 5.99 7.83 -3.44
C PRO A 27 6.96 8.71 -4.25
N ILE A 28 8.16 8.21 -4.56
CA ILE A 28 9.18 8.95 -5.31
C ILE A 28 8.90 8.89 -6.83
N PHE A 29 8.49 7.73 -7.34
CA PHE A 29 8.31 7.50 -8.78
C PHE A 29 6.86 7.60 -9.25
N PHE A 30 5.90 7.36 -8.36
CA PHE A 30 4.45 7.33 -8.61
C PHE A 30 3.69 8.17 -7.57
N PRO A 31 4.04 9.45 -7.34
CA PRO A 31 3.50 10.25 -6.24
C PRO A 31 1.97 10.39 -6.25
N ALA A 32 1.33 10.32 -7.42
CA ALA A 32 -0.12 10.40 -7.56
C ALA A 32 -0.86 9.25 -6.84
N ASP A 33 -0.31 8.04 -6.87
CA ASP A 33 -0.94 6.86 -6.25
C ASP A 33 -0.88 6.90 -4.71
N PHE A 34 -0.03 7.78 -4.15
CA PHE A 34 0.17 7.97 -2.72
C PHE A 34 -0.33 9.32 -2.21
N ALA A 35 -0.95 10.14 -3.08
CA ALA A 35 -1.44 11.44 -2.71
C ALA A 35 -2.67 11.33 -1.77
N PRO A 36 -2.76 12.13 -0.70
CA PRO A 36 -3.95 12.17 0.12
C PRO A 36 -5.14 12.76 -0.67
N PRO A 37 -6.39 12.45 -0.27
CA PRO A 37 -7.56 13.13 -0.82
C PRO A 37 -7.41 14.65 -0.68
N SER A 38 -7.62 15.37 -1.78
CA SER A 38 -7.46 16.82 -1.83
C SER A 38 -8.65 17.60 -1.28
N GLU A 39 -9.82 16.96 -1.18
CA GLU A 39 -11.02 17.57 -0.66
C GLU A 39 -11.07 17.52 0.87
N GLN A 40 -11.45 18.63 1.48
CA GLN A 40 -11.61 18.72 2.93
C GLN A 40 -12.94 18.10 3.36
N ILE A 41 -12.88 17.08 4.22
CA ILE A 41 -14.06 16.41 4.78
C ILE A 41 -14.40 17.06 6.13
N ASN A 42 -15.56 17.71 6.22
CA ASN A 42 -16.06 18.31 7.46
C ASN A 42 -17.31 17.56 7.94
N THR A 43 -17.29 17.12 9.20
CA THR A 43 -18.44 16.47 9.85
C THR A 43 -18.90 17.34 11.02
N PRO A 44 -20.17 17.80 11.06
CA PRO A 44 -20.67 18.56 12.20
C PRO A 44 -20.76 17.66 13.44
N VAL A 45 -20.21 18.14 14.56
CA VAL A 45 -20.29 17.46 15.87
C VAL A 45 -21.23 18.26 16.76
N VAL A 46 -22.22 17.59 17.35
CA VAL A 46 -23.10 18.17 18.37
C VAL A 46 -22.42 18.00 19.73
N LEU A 47 -22.22 19.11 20.44
CA LEU A 47 -21.66 19.11 21.81
C LEU A 47 -22.81 19.28 22.80
N GLU A 48 -23.13 18.21 23.52
CA GLU A 48 -24.09 18.24 24.63
C GLU A 48 -23.40 18.82 25.88
N THR A 49 -24.04 19.78 26.56
CA THR A 49 -23.58 20.34 27.84
C THR A 49 -24.52 19.90 28.97
N ASN A 50 -23.98 19.72 30.19
CA ASN A 50 -24.79 19.43 31.39
C ASN A 50 -25.52 20.66 31.91
#